data_AF-A0A1I6KMC2-F1
#
_entry.id   AF-A0A1I6KMC2-F1
#
_cell.length_a   1.000
_cell.length_b   1.000
_cell.length_c   1.000
_cell.angle_alpha   90.00
_cell.angle_beta   90.00
_cell.angle_gamma   90.00
#
_symmetry.space_group_name_H-M   'P 1'
#
loop_
_entity.id
_entity.type
_entity.pdbx_description
1 polymer ?
#
loop_
_entity_poly.entity_id
_entity_poly.type
_entity_poly.pdbx_seq_one_letter_code
_entity_poly.pdbx_strand_id
1 'polypeptide(L)'
;MSNEVDLVALGEKMEQEAALMRNQKLEDGTTLDESVQAQIAAEEQQKISEKADTNQDGTASEEEIVNYMKEHGLEQYEYVVRGANLKCSFGSHCRKLNLPKCHAVYTTKSPMVHELDCIPGPEFNISYFGVCSCPSNQNKEIVQLQAETYDEQGNKVESASSAGNVKGIKCTPIILGTWMSTYDKTRIVDNGDKDPSDKESESPQGHPAVTTNSYLLCQFGGIIQPLSSGQEIVEQEVAVEKK
;
A
#
# COMPACT_ATOMS: atom_id res chain seq x y z
N MET A 1 -16.23 -2.12 -52.36
CA MET A 1 -15.44 -3.35 -52.48
C MET A 1 -14.38 -3.26 -51.40
N SER A 2 -14.67 -3.89 -50.27
CA SER A 2 -13.82 -3.90 -49.08
C SER A 2 -12.62 -4.80 -49.35
N ASN A 3 -11.41 -4.27 -49.27
CA ASN A 3 -10.20 -5.08 -49.15
C ASN A 3 -9.92 -5.20 -47.64
N GLU A 4 -10.32 -6.33 -47.08
CA GLU A 4 -9.97 -6.74 -45.73
C GLU A 4 -8.52 -7.25 -45.76
N VAL A 5 -7.63 -6.61 -45.00
CA VAL A 5 -6.24 -7.05 -44.87
C VAL A 5 -6.24 -8.19 -43.85
N ASP A 6 -5.88 -9.39 -44.30
CA ASP A 6 -5.83 -10.59 -43.46
C ASP A 6 -4.68 -10.47 -42.44
N LEU A 7 -5.04 -10.11 -41.22
CA LEU A 7 -4.12 -9.90 -40.09
C LEU A 7 -3.34 -11.16 -39.72
N VAL A 8 -3.85 -12.35 -40.08
CA VAL A 8 -3.17 -13.62 -39.87
C VAL A 8 -1.97 -13.74 -40.81
N ALA A 9 -2.13 -13.37 -42.07
CA ALA A 9 -1.06 -13.38 -43.07
C ALA A 9 0.05 -12.36 -42.76
N LEU A 10 -0.26 -11.27 -42.06
CA LEU A 10 0.73 -10.29 -41.60
C LEU A 10 1.55 -10.82 -40.40
N GLY A 11 0.91 -11.57 -39.51
CA GLY A 11 1.56 -12.22 -38.35
C GLY A 11 2.55 -13.31 -38.78
N GLU A 12 2.12 -14.19 -39.69
CA GLU A 12 2.97 -15.27 -40.21
C GLU A 12 4.21 -14.76 -40.95
N LYS A 13 4.09 -13.60 -41.61
CA LYS A 13 5.19 -12.99 -42.36
C LYS A 13 6.27 -12.39 -41.44
N MET A 14 5.86 -11.77 -40.33
CA MET A 14 6.80 -11.25 -39.32
C MET A 14 7.52 -12.38 -38.57
N GLU A 15 6.83 -13.49 -38.33
CA GLU A 15 7.42 -14.65 -37.64
C GLU A 15 8.44 -15.38 -38.52
N GLN A 16 8.19 -15.47 -39.84
CA GLN A 16 9.15 -15.99 -40.81
C GLN A 16 10.39 -15.09 -40.96
N GLU A 17 10.24 -13.76 -40.95
CA GLU A 17 11.38 -12.82 -40.97
C GLU A 17 12.21 -12.88 -39.68
N ALA A 18 11.57 -13.03 -38.51
CA ALA A 18 12.26 -13.19 -37.23
C ALA A 18 13.02 -14.53 -37.11
N ALA A 19 12.47 -15.61 -37.68
CA ALA A 19 13.14 -16.90 -37.76
C ALA A 19 14.37 -16.86 -38.70
N LEU A 20 14.27 -16.12 -39.81
CA LEU A 20 15.39 -15.94 -40.74
C LEU A 20 16.55 -15.15 -40.10
N MET A 21 16.25 -14.10 -39.31
CA MET A 21 17.27 -13.35 -38.56
C MET A 21 17.92 -14.17 -37.45
N ARG A 22 17.20 -15.11 -36.83
CA ARG A 22 17.79 -16.04 -35.84
C ARG A 22 18.75 -17.04 -36.50
N ASN A 23 18.38 -17.57 -37.67
CA ASN A 23 19.20 -18.55 -38.37
C ASN A 23 20.43 -17.92 -39.04
N GLN A 24 20.34 -16.67 -39.53
CA GLN A 24 21.52 -15.93 -40.01
C GLN A 24 22.53 -15.60 -38.90
N LYS A 25 22.10 -15.59 -37.62
CA LYS A 25 22.98 -15.37 -36.47
C LYS A 25 23.80 -16.61 -36.08
N LEU A 26 23.56 -17.76 -36.71
CA LEU A 26 24.26 -19.03 -36.45
C LEU A 26 25.36 -19.33 -37.49
N GLU A 27 25.49 -18.56 -38.58
CA GLU A 27 26.49 -18.81 -39.63
C GLU A 27 27.75 -17.93 -39.57
N ASP A 28 27.80 -16.89 -38.73
CA ASP A 28 29.02 -16.09 -38.54
C ASP A 28 29.70 -16.45 -37.21
N GLY A 29 30.48 -17.54 -37.26
CA GLY A 29 31.18 -18.13 -36.13
C GLY A 29 32.43 -17.35 -35.72
N THR A 30 32.40 -16.79 -34.51
CA THR A 30 33.58 -16.77 -33.63
C THR A 30 33.24 -17.56 -32.37
N THR A 31 33.64 -18.84 -32.36
CA THR A 31 33.52 -19.72 -31.20
C THR A 31 34.49 -19.25 -30.11
N LEU A 32 33.98 -18.79 -28.97
CA LEU A 32 34.77 -18.73 -27.74
C LEU A 32 34.87 -20.16 -27.20
N ASP A 33 36.11 -20.60 -27.01
CA ASP A 33 36.52 -21.95 -26.60
C ASP A 33 35.75 -22.41 -25.34
N GLU A 34 35.19 -23.62 -25.37
CA GLU A 34 34.43 -24.21 -24.25
C GLU A 34 35.26 -24.27 -22.96
N SER A 35 36.60 -24.29 -23.05
CA SER A 35 37.49 -24.18 -21.90
C SER A 35 37.49 -22.79 -21.23
N VAL A 36 37.26 -21.73 -22.00
CA VAL A 36 37.13 -20.36 -21.50
C VAL A 36 35.77 -20.17 -20.84
N GLN A 37 34.71 -20.76 -21.40
CA GLN A 37 33.37 -20.74 -20.81
C GLN A 37 33.34 -21.50 -19.47
N ALA A 38 34.06 -22.62 -19.37
CA ALA A 38 34.22 -23.37 -18.13
C ALA A 38 35.09 -22.65 -17.08
N GLN A 39 36.11 -21.89 -17.51
CA GLN A 39 36.93 -21.07 -16.63
C GLN A 39 36.16 -19.87 -16.05
N ILE A 40 35.34 -19.20 -16.87
CA ILE A 40 34.49 -18.09 -16.41
C ILE A 40 33.47 -18.60 -15.38
N ALA A 41 32.84 -19.75 -15.64
CA ALA A 41 31.89 -20.36 -14.71
C ALA A 41 32.55 -20.83 -13.40
N ALA A 42 33.79 -21.34 -13.46
CA ALA A 42 34.56 -21.74 -12.27
C ALA A 42 35.03 -20.56 -11.43
N GLU A 43 35.50 -19.47 -12.06
CA GLU A 43 35.84 -18.22 -11.36
C GLU A 43 34.62 -17.54 -10.75
N GLU A 44 33.45 -17.64 -11.39
CA GLU A 44 32.19 -17.10 -10.89
C GLU A 44 31.67 -17.90 -9.69
N GLN A 45 31.78 -19.24 -9.71
CA GLN A 45 31.48 -20.10 -8.57
C GLN A 45 32.45 -19.91 -7.40
N GLN A 46 33.73 -19.69 -7.68
CA GLN A 46 34.73 -19.40 -6.64
C GLN A 46 34.51 -18.02 -5.99
N LYS A 47 34.09 -17.00 -6.76
CA LYS A 47 33.66 -15.70 -6.21
C LYS A 47 32.38 -15.79 -5.38
N ILE A 48 31.50 -16.75 -5.68
CA ILE A 48 30.28 -17.00 -4.90
C ILE A 48 30.62 -17.74 -3.58
N SER A 49 31.55 -18.70 -3.61
CA SER A 49 31.99 -19.40 -2.39
C SER A 49 32.83 -18.53 -1.46
N GLU A 50 33.72 -17.69 -1.99
CA GLU A 50 34.52 -16.74 -1.19
C GLU A 50 33.66 -15.66 -0.51
N LYS A 51 32.50 -15.30 -1.08
CA LYS A 51 31.50 -14.43 -0.44
C LYS A 51 30.63 -15.16 0.59
N ALA A 52 30.50 -16.49 0.49
CA ALA A 52 29.76 -17.29 1.44
C ALA A 52 30.57 -17.57 2.72
N ASP A 53 31.91 -17.70 2.60
CA ASP A 53 32.79 -18.05 3.73
C ASP A 53 33.18 -16.88 4.65
N THR A 54 32.89 -15.62 4.29
CA THR A 54 33.06 -14.48 5.22
C THR A 54 31.90 -14.25 6.18
N ASN A 55 30.76 -14.93 5.99
CA ASN A 55 29.62 -14.85 6.91
C ASN A 55 29.63 -15.99 7.92
N GLN A 56 30.68 -16.04 8.75
CA GLN A 56 30.65 -16.77 10.03
C GLN A 56 30.09 -15.89 11.16
N ASP A 57 28.93 -15.27 10.92
CA ASP A 57 27.89 -15.04 11.92
C ASP A 57 26.64 -14.55 11.16
N GLY A 58 25.66 -15.43 10.98
CA GLY A 58 24.51 -15.24 10.09
C GLY A 58 23.44 -14.30 10.65
N THR A 59 23.82 -13.16 11.20
CA THR A 59 22.87 -12.11 11.61
C THR A 59 23.41 -10.77 11.13
N ALA A 60 22.86 -10.24 10.03
CA ALA A 60 23.00 -8.82 9.74
C ALA A 60 22.47 -8.06 10.95
N SER A 61 23.26 -7.11 11.47
CA SER A 61 22.83 -6.30 12.59
C SER A 61 21.58 -5.50 12.21
N GLU A 62 20.73 -5.22 13.19
CA GLU A 62 19.53 -4.41 13.00
C GLU A 62 19.86 -3.07 12.30
N GLU A 63 21.01 -2.49 12.63
CA GLU A 63 21.52 -1.26 12.02
C GLU A 63 21.85 -1.42 10.52
N GLU A 64 22.44 -2.54 10.12
CA GLU A 64 22.77 -2.82 8.71
C GLU A 64 21.51 -3.04 7.86
N ILE A 65 20.50 -3.72 8.42
CA ILE A 65 19.20 -3.91 7.76
C ILE A 65 18.49 -2.57 7.60
N VAL A 66 18.49 -1.74 8.65
CA VAL A 66 17.89 -0.40 8.63
C VAL A 66 18.60 0.51 7.63
N ASN A 67 19.93 0.47 7.56
CA ASN A 67 20.70 1.27 6.61
C ASN A 67 20.46 0.80 5.17
N TYR A 68 20.43 -0.50 4.92
CA TYR A 68 20.07 -1.06 3.63
C TYR A 68 18.66 -0.62 3.20
N MET A 69 17.67 -0.67 4.11
CA MET A 69 16.32 -0.21 3.85
C MET A 69 16.26 1.29 3.50
N LYS A 70 16.97 2.13 4.26
CA LYS A 70 17.06 3.58 4.01
C LYS A 70 17.74 3.91 2.67
N GLU A 71 18.87 3.28 2.37
CA GLU A 71 19.67 3.55 1.17
C GLU A 71 18.97 3.10 -0.12
N HIS A 72 18.15 2.05 -0.04
CA HIS A 72 17.42 1.50 -1.19
C HIS A 72 15.99 2.04 -1.31
N GLY A 73 15.62 3.06 -0.53
CA GLY A 73 14.27 3.65 -0.57
C GLY A 73 13.17 2.66 -0.19
N LEU A 74 13.51 1.61 0.56
CA LEU A 74 12.53 0.80 1.28
C LEU A 74 12.11 1.63 2.50
N GLU A 75 11.36 2.71 2.25
CA GLU A 75 10.80 3.54 3.30
C GLU A 75 10.10 2.63 4.31
N GLN A 76 10.27 2.91 5.60
CA GLN A 76 9.61 2.15 6.67
C GLN A 76 8.11 2.45 6.61
N TYR A 77 7.39 1.79 5.71
CA TYR A 77 5.95 1.82 5.65
C TYR A 77 5.40 0.60 6.38
N GLU A 78 4.37 0.84 7.16
CA GLU A 78 3.65 -0.20 7.86
C GLU A 78 2.32 -0.45 7.16
N TYR A 79 1.83 -1.69 7.20
CA TYR A 79 0.46 -1.97 6.78
C TYR A 79 -0.54 -1.21 7.64
N VAL A 80 -1.52 -0.60 7.01
CA VAL A 80 -2.59 0.06 7.73
C VAL A 80 -3.61 -0.98 8.17
N VAL A 81 -4.02 -0.91 9.43
CA VAL A 81 -5.04 -1.78 10.02
C VAL A 81 -6.22 -0.97 10.54
N ARG A 82 -7.31 -1.67 10.87
CA ARG A 82 -8.44 -1.06 11.58
C ARG A 82 -7.94 -0.39 12.88
N GLY A 83 -8.32 0.88 13.08
CA GLY A 83 -7.87 1.69 14.20
C GLY A 83 -6.68 2.60 13.90
N ALA A 84 -6.16 2.60 12.67
CA ALA A 84 -5.21 3.62 12.22
C ALA A 84 -5.81 5.04 12.36
N ASN A 85 -5.01 6.03 12.79
CA ASN A 85 -5.43 7.43 12.76
C ASN A 85 -5.32 7.95 11.32
N LEU A 86 -6.40 8.56 10.82
CA LEU A 86 -6.46 9.24 9.54
C LEU A 86 -6.61 10.75 9.74
N LYS A 87 -6.08 11.51 8.79
CA LYS A 87 -6.23 12.97 8.72
C LYS A 87 -6.56 13.42 7.32
N CYS A 88 -7.58 14.27 7.20
CA CYS A 88 -7.80 15.10 6.02
C CYS A 88 -7.03 16.41 6.17
N SER A 89 -6.34 16.85 5.11
CA SER A 89 -5.60 18.13 5.09
C SER A 89 -6.49 19.36 5.35
N PHE A 90 -7.79 19.27 5.07
CA PHE A 90 -8.77 20.32 5.35
C PHE A 90 -9.66 20.05 6.57
N GLY A 91 -9.54 18.90 7.22
CA GLY A 91 -10.37 18.55 8.38
C GLY A 91 -9.73 19.00 9.68
N SER A 92 -10.52 19.54 10.61
CA SER A 92 -9.99 19.95 11.92
C SER A 92 -9.63 18.77 12.83
N HIS A 93 -10.22 17.58 12.62
CA HIS A 93 -10.03 16.44 13.52
C HIS A 93 -9.38 15.23 12.82
N CYS A 94 -8.67 14.42 13.61
CA CYS A 94 -8.24 13.07 13.24
C CYS A 94 -9.36 12.06 13.50
N ARG A 95 -9.41 10.98 12.73
CA ARG A 95 -10.41 9.92 12.88
C ARG A 95 -9.78 8.55 12.73
N LYS A 96 -10.31 7.58 13.47
CA LYS A 96 -9.89 6.19 13.35
C LYS A 96 -10.48 5.57 12.08
N LEU A 97 -9.65 4.94 11.27
CA LEU A 97 -10.07 4.08 10.17
C LEU A 97 -10.85 2.90 10.73
N ASN A 98 -11.99 2.61 10.13
CA ASN A 98 -12.80 1.46 10.49
C ASN A 98 -12.78 0.43 9.36
N LEU A 99 -12.99 -0.83 9.75
CA LEU A 99 -13.15 -1.94 8.83
C LEU A 99 -14.30 -2.79 9.37
N PRO A 100 -15.55 -2.49 8.96
CA PRO A 100 -16.73 -3.15 9.53
C PRO A 100 -16.71 -4.67 9.36
N LYS A 101 -16.32 -5.14 8.17
CA LYS A 101 -16.11 -6.55 7.85
C LYS A 101 -14.63 -6.76 7.54
N CYS A 102 -13.96 -7.64 8.29
CA CYS A 102 -12.56 -7.95 8.06
C CYS A 102 -12.36 -8.98 6.96
N HIS A 103 -11.18 -8.96 6.33
CA HIS A 103 -10.79 -9.84 5.23
C HIS A 103 -10.07 -11.11 5.68
N ALA A 104 -10.15 -11.42 6.98
CA ALA A 104 -9.42 -12.52 7.63
C ALA A 104 -7.87 -12.45 7.53
N VAL A 105 -7.31 -11.33 7.08
CA VAL A 105 -5.87 -11.05 7.06
C VAL A 105 -5.53 -10.07 8.17
N TYR A 106 -4.58 -10.44 9.02
CA TYR A 106 -4.19 -9.68 10.20
C TYR A 106 -2.68 -9.49 10.25
N THR A 107 -2.25 -8.33 10.70
CA THR A 107 -0.90 -8.11 11.23
C THR A 107 -1.04 -7.76 12.70
N THR A 108 -0.06 -8.18 13.51
CA THR A 108 -0.14 -8.18 14.97
C THR A 108 -1.44 -8.82 15.49
N LYS A 109 -2.47 -8.03 15.80
CA LYS A 109 -3.81 -8.48 16.23
C LYS A 109 -4.96 -7.73 15.55
N SER A 110 -4.66 -6.92 14.54
CA SER A 110 -5.62 -6.01 13.92
C SER A 110 -5.79 -6.32 12.43
N PRO A 111 -7.02 -6.27 11.90
CA PRO A 111 -7.27 -6.66 10.51
C PRO A 111 -6.73 -5.61 9.55
N MET A 112 -6.04 -6.08 8.51
CA MET A 112 -5.47 -5.25 7.44
C MET A 112 -6.54 -4.75 6.48
N VAL A 113 -6.29 -3.58 5.89
CA VAL A 113 -7.15 -2.97 4.85
C VAL A 113 -6.52 -3.04 3.48
N HIS A 114 -7.34 -3.15 2.44
CA HIS A 114 -6.94 -3.09 1.04
C HIS A 114 -7.47 -1.83 0.35
N GLU A 115 -7.07 -1.62 -0.91
CA GLU A 115 -7.31 -0.36 -1.61
C GLU A 115 -8.77 0.07 -1.76
N LEU A 116 -9.73 -0.87 -1.66
CA LEU A 116 -11.16 -0.57 -1.76
C LEU A 116 -11.82 -0.30 -0.38
N ASP A 117 -11.07 -0.35 0.73
CA ASP A 117 -11.54 0.00 2.08
C ASP A 117 -11.59 1.52 2.29
N CYS A 118 -12.35 2.23 1.45
CA CYS A 118 -12.39 3.70 1.44
C CYS A 118 -13.81 4.27 1.42
N ILE A 119 -14.83 3.50 1.81
CA ILE A 119 -16.22 3.97 1.78
C ILE A 119 -16.44 5.03 2.87
N PRO A 120 -16.90 6.25 2.50
CA PRO A 120 -17.16 7.29 3.48
C PRO A 120 -18.50 7.08 4.21
N GLY A 121 -18.52 7.40 5.50
CA GLY A 121 -19.70 7.47 6.34
C GLY A 121 -19.44 6.97 7.76
N PRO A 122 -20.36 7.25 8.71
CA PRO A 122 -20.13 7.02 10.14
C PRO A 122 -19.92 5.54 10.50
N GLU A 123 -20.61 4.64 9.81
CA GLU A 123 -20.55 3.18 10.05
C GLU A 123 -19.66 2.44 9.04
N PHE A 124 -19.02 3.17 8.11
CA PHE A 124 -18.19 2.61 7.05
C PHE A 124 -16.70 2.77 7.37
N ASN A 125 -15.84 2.82 6.36
CA ASN A 125 -14.39 2.87 6.56
C ASN A 125 -13.94 4.23 7.11
N ILE A 126 -14.46 5.32 6.54
CA ILE A 126 -13.93 6.67 6.77
C ILE A 126 -15.06 7.61 7.22
N SER A 127 -15.00 8.03 8.48
CA SER A 127 -15.93 9.02 9.03
C SER A 127 -15.53 10.46 8.66
N TYR A 128 -16.28 11.45 9.14
CA TYR A 128 -16.04 12.87 8.87
C TYR A 128 -14.92 13.45 9.76
N PHE A 129 -14.11 14.36 9.21
CA PHE A 129 -12.92 14.93 9.87
C PHE A 129 -13.20 16.22 10.64
N GLY A 130 -14.37 16.31 11.28
CA GLY A 130 -14.78 17.48 12.05
C GLY A 130 -15.22 18.65 11.17
N VAL A 131 -14.61 19.81 11.33
CA VAL A 131 -14.91 21.05 10.58
C VAL A 131 -13.97 21.16 9.38
N CYS A 132 -14.53 21.49 8.22
CA CYS A 132 -13.80 21.63 6.97
C CYS A 132 -13.32 23.08 6.78
N SER A 133 -12.04 23.26 6.47
CA SER A 133 -11.46 24.56 6.11
C SER A 133 -11.45 24.84 4.61
N CYS A 134 -11.84 23.87 3.76
CA CYS A 134 -11.87 24.07 2.31
C CYS A 134 -12.97 25.06 1.91
N PRO A 135 -12.64 26.20 1.26
CA PRO A 135 -13.63 27.17 0.81
C PRO A 135 -14.59 26.63 -0.24
N SER A 136 -14.16 25.63 -1.01
CA SER A 136 -14.95 24.99 -2.07
C SER A 136 -15.92 23.92 -1.54
N ASN A 137 -15.91 23.62 -0.24
CA ASN A 137 -16.87 22.69 0.35
C ASN A 137 -18.25 23.34 0.43
N GLN A 138 -19.16 22.90 -0.45
CA GLN A 138 -20.53 23.41 -0.55
C GLN A 138 -21.54 22.67 0.35
N ASN A 139 -21.08 21.77 1.23
CA ASN A 139 -21.96 21.12 2.20
C ASN A 139 -22.61 22.17 3.13
N LYS A 140 -23.88 21.94 3.48
CA LYS A 140 -24.67 22.82 4.35
C LYS A 140 -24.73 22.34 5.80
N GLU A 141 -24.29 21.11 6.07
CA GLU A 141 -24.28 20.56 7.41
C GLU A 141 -23.24 21.28 8.28
N ILE A 142 -23.68 21.92 9.36
CA ILE A 142 -22.83 22.59 10.34
C ILE A 142 -22.69 21.71 11.57
N VAL A 143 -21.45 21.56 12.05
CA VAL A 143 -21.13 20.85 13.29
C VAL A 143 -20.43 21.78 14.28
N GLN A 144 -20.60 21.50 15.56
CA GLN A 144 -19.85 22.13 16.64
C GLN A 144 -19.22 21.02 17.49
N LEU A 145 -17.90 21.06 17.65
CA LEU A 145 -17.12 20.04 18.33
C LEU A 145 -16.16 20.72 19.31
N GLN A 146 -15.74 20.00 20.34
CA GLN A 146 -14.63 20.43 21.18
C GLN A 146 -13.36 20.47 20.32
N ALA A 147 -12.53 21.49 20.48
CA ALA A 147 -11.25 21.54 19.81
C ALA A 147 -10.34 20.43 20.34
N GLU A 148 -9.66 19.75 19.42
CA GLU A 148 -8.71 18.68 19.74
C GLU A 148 -7.36 19.02 19.11
N THR A 149 -6.29 18.72 19.84
CA THR A 149 -4.91 18.77 19.36
C THR A 149 -4.35 17.37 19.31
N TYR A 150 -3.49 17.12 18.33
CA TYR A 150 -2.94 15.78 18.09
C TYR A 150 -1.42 15.81 18.06
N ASP A 151 -0.80 14.69 18.44
CA ASP A 151 0.60 14.42 18.15
C ASP A 151 0.79 14.02 16.67
N GLU A 152 2.03 13.69 16.30
CA GLU A 152 2.39 13.30 14.93
C GLU A 152 1.69 12.01 14.48
N GLN A 153 1.33 11.13 15.42
CA GLN A 153 0.63 9.86 15.17
C GLN A 153 -0.90 10.03 15.17
N GLY A 154 -1.41 11.25 15.40
CA GLY A 154 -2.83 11.54 15.43
C GLY A 154 -3.54 11.19 16.75
N ASN A 155 -2.81 10.91 17.83
CA ASN A 155 -3.38 10.70 19.16
C ASN A 155 -3.69 12.04 19.83
N LYS A 156 -4.75 12.08 20.64
CA LYS A 156 -5.16 13.31 21.31
C LYS A 156 -4.17 13.66 22.42
N VAL A 157 -3.73 14.91 22.46
CA VAL A 157 -2.87 15.44 23.52
C VAL A 157 -3.75 16.12 24.58
N GLU A 158 -3.83 15.52 25.77
CA GLU A 158 -4.75 15.95 26.83
C GLU A 158 -4.41 17.33 27.42
N SER A 159 -3.14 17.75 27.39
CA SER A 159 -2.65 18.99 28.00
C SER A 159 -3.11 20.28 27.31
N ALA A 160 -3.72 20.19 26.12
CA ALA A 160 -4.23 21.34 25.36
C ALA A 160 -5.76 21.42 25.29
N SER A 161 -6.48 20.55 26.02
CA SER A 161 -7.95 20.45 26.01
C SER A 161 -8.70 21.64 26.68
N SER A 162 -7.99 22.73 27.00
CA SER A 162 -8.56 24.03 27.36
C SER A 162 -8.98 24.88 26.14
N ALA A 163 -8.68 24.43 24.92
CA ALA A 163 -9.17 25.04 23.69
C ALA A 163 -10.70 24.81 23.58
N GLY A 164 -11.46 25.89 23.37
CA GLY A 164 -12.93 25.88 23.36
C GLY A 164 -13.58 25.05 22.24
N ASN A 165 -14.72 25.51 21.73
CA ASN A 165 -15.43 24.80 20.66
C ASN A 165 -15.05 25.32 19.28
N VAL A 166 -14.91 24.41 18.30
CA VAL A 166 -14.84 24.74 16.86
C VAL A 166 -16.19 24.51 16.21
N LYS A 167 -16.63 25.46 15.37
CA LYS A 167 -17.90 25.38 14.65
C LYS A 167 -17.69 25.72 13.17
N GLY A 168 -18.32 24.95 12.28
CA GLY A 168 -18.28 25.22 10.85
C GLY A 168 -18.87 24.09 10.02
N ILE A 169 -18.65 24.14 8.70
CA ILE A 169 -19.13 23.15 7.74
C ILE A 169 -18.51 21.79 8.05
N LYS A 170 -19.31 20.73 8.08
CA LYS A 170 -18.85 19.37 8.34
C LYS A 170 -17.92 18.89 7.24
N CYS A 171 -16.76 18.38 7.64
CA CYS A 171 -15.76 17.76 6.76
C CYS A 171 -16.12 16.32 6.43
N THR A 172 -17.26 16.10 5.76
CA THR A 172 -17.61 14.81 5.18
C THR A 172 -16.86 14.64 3.86
N PRO A 173 -15.91 13.69 3.76
CA PRO A 173 -15.14 13.51 2.55
C PRO A 173 -16.00 12.93 1.43
N ILE A 174 -15.73 13.34 0.19
CA ILE A 174 -16.23 12.66 -1.00
C ILE A 174 -15.01 12.14 -1.74
N ILE A 175 -14.79 10.83 -1.60
CA ILE A 175 -13.58 10.15 -2.05
C ILE A 175 -13.61 9.98 -3.57
N LEU A 176 -12.50 10.33 -4.21
CA LEU A 176 -12.27 10.12 -5.64
C LEU A 176 -11.46 8.83 -5.82
N GLY A 177 -12.12 7.78 -6.32
CA GLY A 177 -11.48 6.49 -6.57
C GLY A 177 -11.20 5.70 -5.30
N THR A 178 -10.02 5.09 -5.24
CA THR A 178 -9.57 4.13 -4.23
C THR A 178 -8.27 4.61 -3.59
N TRP A 179 -7.76 3.88 -2.59
CA TRP A 179 -6.46 4.21 -1.99
C TRP A 179 -5.37 4.21 -3.06
N MET A 180 -4.54 5.26 -3.05
CA MET A 180 -3.40 5.44 -3.95
C MET A 180 -2.10 5.16 -3.20
N SER A 181 -1.04 4.81 -3.94
CA SER A 181 0.28 4.49 -3.36
C SER A 181 0.20 3.33 -2.35
N THR A 182 -0.57 2.31 -2.69
CA THR A 182 -0.68 1.03 -1.97
C THR A 182 0.49 0.10 -2.27
N TYR A 183 0.65 -0.96 -1.49
CA TYR A 183 1.67 -1.98 -1.70
C TYR A 183 1.11 -3.18 -2.48
N ASP A 184 1.50 -3.28 -3.74
CA ASP A 184 0.97 -4.25 -4.71
C ASP A 184 1.46 -5.69 -4.50
N LYS A 185 2.61 -5.88 -3.86
CA LYS A 185 3.17 -7.21 -3.56
C LYS A 185 2.39 -7.96 -2.47
N THR A 186 1.67 -7.25 -1.60
CA THR A 186 0.76 -7.87 -0.63
C THR A 186 -0.66 -7.63 -1.08
N ARG A 187 -1.33 -8.70 -1.55
CA ARG A 187 -2.69 -8.63 -2.07
C ARG A 187 -3.64 -9.37 -1.12
N ILE A 188 -4.72 -8.70 -0.74
CA ILE A 188 -5.73 -9.19 0.22
C ILE A 188 -6.98 -9.53 -0.58
N VAL A 189 -7.49 -10.74 -0.40
CA VAL A 189 -8.74 -11.22 -1.01
C VAL A 189 -9.87 -11.00 0.00
N ASP A 190 -10.97 -10.37 -0.43
CA ASP A 190 -12.15 -10.10 0.42
C ASP A 190 -13.29 -11.11 0.19
N ASN A 191 -12.96 -12.31 -0.33
CA ASN A 191 -13.88 -13.37 -0.71
C ASN A 191 -15.02 -12.93 -1.65
N GLY A 192 -14.73 -11.90 -2.45
CA GLY A 192 -15.62 -11.29 -3.42
C GLY A 192 -16.74 -10.45 -2.84
N ASP A 193 -16.52 -9.88 -1.65
CA ASP A 193 -17.41 -8.90 -1.06
C ASP A 193 -17.47 -7.62 -1.89
N LYS A 194 -16.31 -7.11 -2.34
CA LYS A 194 -16.24 -5.93 -3.20
C LYS A 194 -15.82 -6.24 -4.63
N ASP A 195 -15.06 -7.32 -4.83
CA ASP A 195 -14.77 -7.84 -6.17
C ASP A 195 -15.31 -9.26 -6.34
N PRO A 196 -16.57 -9.42 -6.79
CA PRO A 196 -17.19 -10.73 -6.98
C PRO A 196 -16.39 -11.69 -7.86
N SER A 197 -15.47 -11.20 -8.71
CA SER A 197 -14.65 -12.06 -9.56
C SER A 197 -13.68 -12.94 -8.77
N ASP A 198 -13.23 -12.49 -7.60
CA ASP A 198 -12.33 -13.26 -6.73
C ASP A 198 -13.04 -14.47 -6.09
N LYS A 199 -14.37 -14.47 -6.01
CA LYS A 199 -15.14 -15.56 -5.39
C LYS A 199 -15.17 -16.83 -6.23
N GLU A 200 -15.19 -16.68 -7.55
CA GLU A 200 -15.33 -17.78 -8.50
C GLU A 200 -14.00 -18.16 -9.17
N SER A 201 -12.93 -17.43 -8.86
CA SER A 201 -11.60 -17.66 -9.41
C SER A 201 -10.83 -18.73 -8.64
N GLU A 202 -10.24 -19.70 -9.33
CA GLU A 202 -9.26 -20.64 -8.75
C GLU A 202 -7.94 -19.95 -8.37
N SER A 203 -7.71 -18.76 -8.91
CA SER A 203 -6.55 -17.91 -8.64
C SER A 203 -7.04 -16.48 -8.38
N PRO A 204 -7.64 -16.19 -7.21
CA PRO A 204 -8.11 -14.86 -6.89
C PRO A 204 -6.92 -13.90 -6.93
N GLN A 205 -7.14 -12.75 -7.53
CA GLN A 205 -6.11 -11.74 -7.65
C GLN A 205 -5.97 -11.11 -6.25
N GLY A 206 -7.07 -10.64 -5.66
CA GLY A 206 -7.09 -9.80 -4.47
C GLY A 206 -6.88 -8.32 -4.78
N HIS A 207 -6.61 -7.53 -3.75
CA HIS A 207 -6.34 -6.09 -3.86
C HIS A 207 -5.09 -5.68 -3.08
N PRO A 208 -4.28 -4.74 -3.58
CA PRO A 208 -3.11 -4.20 -2.87
C PRO A 208 -3.44 -3.73 -1.44
N ALA A 209 -2.54 -4.03 -0.52
CA ALA A 209 -2.65 -3.60 0.87
C ALA A 209 -2.34 -2.10 1.02
N VAL A 210 -3.08 -1.43 1.89
CA VAL A 210 -2.84 -0.02 2.23
C VAL A 210 -1.68 0.07 3.20
N THR A 211 -0.81 1.06 3.02
CA THR A 211 0.32 1.33 3.93
C THR A 211 0.29 2.77 4.44
N THR A 212 1.15 3.11 5.38
CA THR A 212 1.27 4.47 5.92
C THR A 212 1.65 5.53 4.87
N ASN A 213 2.15 5.12 3.71
CA ASN A 213 2.41 6.01 2.57
C ASN A 213 1.21 6.19 1.63
N SER A 214 0.15 5.39 1.82
CA SER A 214 -1.03 5.46 0.97
C SER A 214 -1.88 6.70 1.29
N TYR A 215 -2.64 7.17 0.31
CA TYR A 215 -3.52 8.33 0.48
C TYR A 215 -4.78 8.24 -0.38
N LEU A 216 -5.78 9.05 -0.03
CA LEU A 216 -7.01 9.25 -0.79
C LEU A 216 -7.16 10.72 -1.17
N LEU A 217 -7.80 10.95 -2.31
CA LEU A 217 -8.17 12.29 -2.76
C LEU A 217 -9.65 12.57 -2.47
N CYS A 218 -9.92 13.74 -1.92
CA CYS A 218 -11.26 14.25 -1.72
C CYS A 218 -11.62 15.22 -2.87
N GLN A 219 -12.87 15.20 -3.33
CA GLN A 219 -13.33 16.09 -4.41
C GLN A 219 -13.13 17.58 -4.12
N PHE A 220 -13.04 17.95 -2.84
CA PHE A 220 -12.78 19.32 -2.39
C PHE A 220 -11.28 19.66 -2.35
N GLY A 221 -10.42 18.82 -2.94
CA GLY A 221 -8.96 18.99 -2.99
C GLY A 221 -8.21 18.54 -1.73
N GLY A 222 -8.91 17.94 -0.75
CA GLY A 222 -8.28 17.44 0.47
C GLY A 222 -7.52 16.14 0.22
N ILE A 223 -6.37 15.98 0.86
CA ILE A 223 -5.63 14.71 0.89
C ILE A 223 -5.93 14.04 2.22
N ILE A 224 -6.35 12.78 2.19
CA ILE A 224 -6.60 11.97 3.37
C ILE A 224 -5.52 10.91 3.46
N GLN A 225 -4.79 10.88 4.57
CA GLN A 225 -3.66 9.99 4.77
C GLN A 225 -3.66 9.36 6.17
N PRO A 226 -3.07 8.18 6.35
CA PRO A 226 -2.76 7.64 7.67
C PRO A 226 -1.69 8.49 8.36
N LEU A 227 -1.91 8.79 9.64
CA LEU A 227 -0.89 9.32 10.56
C LEU A 227 -0.27 8.23 11.43
N SER A 228 -0.98 7.11 11.61
CA SER A 228 -0.47 5.90 12.24
C SER A 228 -0.88 4.67 11.44
N SER A 229 -0.17 3.56 11.64
CA SER A 229 -0.55 2.27 11.06
C SER A 229 -1.73 1.64 11.80
N GLY A 230 -1.93 1.97 13.07
CA GLY A 230 -2.89 1.30 13.96
C GLY A 230 -2.34 0.00 14.56
N GLN A 231 -1.07 -0.33 14.29
CA GLN A 231 -0.40 -1.53 14.78
C GLN A 231 0.26 -1.32 16.15
N GLU A 232 0.28 -0.08 16.67
CA GLU A 232 0.79 0.24 17.99
C GLU A 232 0.17 -0.65 19.08
N ILE A 233 1.02 -1.30 19.89
CA ILE A 233 0.56 -2.13 21.01
C ILE A 233 -0.01 -1.21 22.08
N VAL A 234 -1.33 -1.14 22.18
CA VAL A 234 -1.96 -0.50 23.33
C VAL A 234 -1.92 -1.51 24.48
N GLU A 235 -0.99 -1.34 25.41
CA GLU A 235 -1.05 -2.02 26.72
C GLU A 235 -2.25 -1.48 27.50
N GLN A 236 -3.44 -2.01 27.24
CA GLN A 236 -4.62 -1.75 28.08
C GLN A 236 -4.72 -2.82 29.17
N GLU A 237 -4.24 -2.43 30.36
CA GLU A 237 -4.71 -2.79 31.69
C GLU A 237 -5.37 -4.18 31.86
N VAL A 238 -4.57 -5.19 32.18
CA VAL A 238 -5.05 -6.34 32.97
C VAL A 238 -5.20 -5.89 34.42
N ALA A 239 -6.23 -5.10 34.68
CA ALA A 239 -6.69 -4.84 36.04
C ALA A 239 -8.20 -4.79 36.04
N VAL A 240 -8.79 -5.57 36.95
CA VAL A 240 -10.23 -5.70 37.26
C VAL A 240 -10.94 -6.85 36.53
N GLU A 241 -10.72 -8.07 37.04
CA GLU A 241 -11.80 -8.91 37.60
C GLU A 241 -11.20 -10.19 38.21
N LYS A 242 -10.69 -10.07 39.43
CA LYS A 242 -10.76 -11.15 40.42
C LYS A 242 -11.45 -10.58 41.64
N LYS A 243 -12.75 -10.85 41.73
CA LYS A 243 -13.51 -10.76 42.96
C LYS A 243 -14.16 -12.10 43.21
#